data_AF-A0A2E0VFE1-F1
#
_entry.id   AF-A0A2E0VFE1-F1
#
_cell.length_a   1.000
_cell.length_b   1.000
_cell.length_c   1.000
_cell.angle_alpha   90.00
_cell.angle_beta   90.00
_cell.angle_gamma   90.00
#
_symmetry.space_group_name_H-M   'P 1'
#
loop_
_entity.id
_entity.type
_entity.pdbx_description
1 polymer ?
#
loop_
_entity_poly.entity_id
_entity_poly.type
_entity_poly.pdbx_seq_one_letter_code
_entity_poly.pdbx_strand_id
1 'polypeptide(L)'
;MNPNPLDQLRDVHLPPPPGWWPPAPGWWLLAALIIILMVAGALRWRRRRVQTRHRRMAIQALSTLEAQNSEQWLTDLFNLVRRLCRAEDPLSPVLSEGNDQLLDRLDEHSKGALGRDLERHGTSLASLRQNVYQATPQTLSEPQRRVLVQHVRRYLKQTGGKGQC
;
A
#
# COMPACT_ATOMS: atom_id res chain seq x y z
N MET A 1 26.82 7.22 93.62
CA MET A 1 26.93 7.57 92.18
C MET A 1 26.49 6.34 91.40
N ASN A 2 25.22 6.30 90.99
CA ASN A 2 24.69 5.20 90.20
C ASN A 2 24.79 5.60 88.71
N PRO A 3 25.41 4.80 87.84
CA PRO A 3 25.48 5.12 86.42
C PRO A 3 24.05 5.07 85.84
N ASN A 4 23.66 6.15 85.17
CA ASN A 4 22.34 6.31 84.60
C ASN A 4 22.25 5.46 83.32
N PRO A 5 21.38 4.43 83.24
CA PRO A 5 21.33 3.50 82.12
C PRO A 5 20.82 4.14 80.80
N LEU A 6 20.43 5.42 80.84
CA LEU A 6 19.93 6.18 79.70
C LEU A 6 21.06 6.70 78.78
N ASP A 7 22.31 6.76 79.24
CA ASP A 7 23.47 7.15 78.41
C ASP A 7 23.87 6.06 77.38
N GLN A 8 23.23 4.87 77.44
CA GLN A 8 23.40 3.80 76.45
C GLN A 8 22.36 3.84 75.32
N LEU A 9 21.55 4.90 75.22
CA LEU A 9 20.66 5.10 74.08
C LEU A 9 21.50 5.58 72.87
N ARG A 10 22.18 4.60 72.30
CA ARG A 10 22.97 4.68 71.07
C ARG A 10 22.11 5.29 69.98
N ASP A 11 22.55 6.41 69.41
CA ASP A 11 21.95 7.01 68.22
C ASP A 11 21.70 5.93 67.17
N VAL A 12 20.43 5.65 66.90
CA VAL A 12 20.02 4.81 65.78
C VAL A 12 20.37 5.58 64.53
N HIS A 13 21.47 5.19 63.86
CA HIS A 13 21.74 5.63 62.50
C HIS A 13 20.63 5.08 61.59
N LEU A 14 19.73 5.94 61.14
CA LEU A 14 18.78 5.60 60.09
C LEU A 14 19.60 5.30 58.82
N PRO A 15 19.33 4.19 58.10
CA PRO A 15 20.00 3.94 56.85
C PRO A 15 19.70 5.10 55.88
N PRO A 16 20.70 5.59 55.12
CA PRO A 16 20.45 6.59 54.10
C PRO A 16 19.33 6.08 53.18
N PRO A 17 18.39 6.95 52.74
CA PRO A 17 17.28 6.53 51.90
C PRO A 17 17.84 5.76 50.71
N PRO A 18 17.26 4.60 50.35
CA PRO A 18 17.76 3.81 49.25
C PRO A 18 17.80 4.72 48.01
N GLY A 19 19.02 4.99 47.53
CA GLY A 19 19.23 5.71 46.29
C GLY A 19 18.38 5.01 45.23
N TRP A 20 17.56 5.78 44.53
CA TRP A 20 16.56 5.43 43.51
C TRP A 20 17.11 4.66 42.27
N TRP A 21 18.04 3.73 42.49
CA TRP A 21 18.95 3.15 41.51
C TRP A 21 18.84 1.61 41.51
N PRO A 22 19.02 0.95 40.36
CA PRO A 22 18.51 1.31 39.04
C PRO A 22 17.04 0.86 38.94
N PRO A 23 16.21 1.51 38.09
CA PRO A 23 14.94 0.91 37.72
C PRO A 23 15.22 -0.51 37.25
N ALA A 24 14.61 -1.49 37.92
CA ALA A 24 14.86 -2.91 37.66
C ALA A 24 14.88 -3.17 36.15
N PRO A 25 15.80 -4.00 35.63
CA PRO A 25 16.08 -4.13 34.20
C PRO A 25 14.84 -4.40 33.31
N GLY A 26 13.72 -4.85 33.89
CA GLY A 26 12.43 -4.96 33.23
C GLY A 26 11.84 -3.66 32.67
N TRP A 27 12.18 -2.48 33.20
CA TRP A 27 11.73 -1.21 32.61
C TRP A 27 12.39 -0.91 31.27
N TRP A 28 13.63 -1.37 31.06
CA TRP A 28 14.28 -1.26 29.76
C TRP A 28 13.60 -2.13 28.71
N LEU A 29 13.11 -3.31 29.10
CA LEU A 29 12.29 -4.16 28.22
C LEU A 29 10.97 -3.48 27.86
N LEU A 30 10.30 -2.85 28.84
CA LEU A 30 9.05 -2.11 28.58
C LEU A 30 9.30 -0.90 27.66
N ALA A 31 10.35 -0.13 27.92
CA ALA A 31 10.75 1.00 27.08
C ALA A 31 11.09 0.54 25.65
N ALA A 32 11.85 -0.55 25.51
CA ALA A 32 12.16 -1.15 24.21
C ALA A 32 10.89 -1.58 23.46
N LEU A 33 9.94 -2.22 24.16
CA LEU A 33 8.66 -2.62 23.58
C LEU A 33 7.86 -1.42 23.09
N ILE A 34 7.78 -0.34 23.88
CA ILE A 34 7.09 0.90 23.51
C ILE A 34 7.75 1.52 22.27
N ILE A 35 9.08 1.57 22.22
CA ILE A 35 9.83 2.10 21.07
C ILE A 35 9.54 1.25 19.82
N ILE A 36 9.57 -0.08 19.93
CA ILE A 36 9.25 -0.99 18.81
C ILE A 36 7.83 -0.73 18.30
N LEU A 37 6.85 -0.59 19.20
CA LEU A 37 5.47 -0.30 18.82
C LEU A 37 5.32 1.07 18.16
N MET A 38 5.98 2.11 18.68
CA MET A 38 5.98 3.44 18.07
C MET A 38 6.61 3.41 16.68
N VAL A 39 7.76 2.76 16.52
CA VAL A 39 8.45 2.62 15.23
C VAL A 39 7.58 1.84 14.25
N ALA A 40 7.01 0.70 14.66
CA ALA A 40 6.12 -0.09 13.83
C ALA A 40 4.86 0.71 13.41
N GLY A 41 4.26 1.44 14.34
CA GLY A 41 3.13 2.33 14.08
C GLY A 41 3.47 3.46 13.12
N ALA A 42 4.60 4.14 13.34
CA ALA A 42 5.07 5.25 12.50
C ALA A 42 5.41 4.77 11.09
N LEU A 43 6.08 3.62 10.94
CA LEU A 43 6.37 3.01 9.65
C LEU A 43 5.08 2.64 8.91
N ARG A 44 4.11 2.03 9.61
CA ARG A 44 2.80 1.68 9.03
C ARG A 44 2.01 2.91 8.62
N TRP A 45 2.04 3.97 9.42
CA TRP A 45 1.37 5.22 9.12
C TRP A 45 2.01 5.96 7.93
N ARG A 46 3.35 6.05 7.91
CA ARG A 46 4.09 6.66 6.79
C ARG A 46 3.85 5.91 5.48
N ARG A 47 3.87 4.58 5.49
CA ARG A 47 3.52 3.75 4.34
C ARG A 47 2.11 4.07 3.83
N ARG A 48 1.11 4.09 4.72
CA ARG A 48 -0.28 4.45 4.36
C ARG A 48 -0.43 5.88 3.80
N ARG A 49 0.29 6.85 4.37
CA ARG A 49 0.18 8.26 3.96
C ARG A 49 0.81 8.52 2.59
N VAL A 50 1.93 7.85 2.28
CA VAL A 50 2.57 7.91 0.96
C VAL A 50 1.66 7.25 -0.08
N GLN A 51 1.10 6.07 0.22
CA GLN A 51 0.17 5.34 -0.66
C GLN A 51 -1.07 6.16 -1.06
N THR A 52 -1.68 6.86 -0.10
CA THR A 52 -2.89 7.66 -0.37
C THR A 52 -2.63 8.88 -1.27
N ARG A 53 -1.43 9.48 -1.23
CA ARG A 53 -1.04 10.56 -2.16
C ARG A 53 -0.81 10.05 -3.58
N HIS A 54 -0.10 8.94 -3.73
CA HIS A 54 0.16 8.35 -5.06
C HIS A 54 -1.14 7.92 -5.76
N ARG A 55 -2.09 7.36 -5.01
CA ARG A 55 -3.40 6.99 -5.56
C ARG A 55 -4.19 8.18 -6.11
N ARG A 56 -4.16 9.34 -5.42
CA ARG A 56 -4.81 10.56 -5.91
C ARG A 56 -4.15 11.09 -7.18
N MET A 57 -2.82 11.15 -7.20
CA MET A 57 -2.06 11.60 -8.37
C MET A 57 -2.28 10.68 -9.58
N ALA A 58 -2.38 9.38 -9.36
CA ALA A 58 -2.59 8.43 -10.45
C ALA A 58 -4.03 8.41 -10.96
N ILE A 59 -5.04 8.65 -10.11
CA ILE A 59 -6.43 8.86 -10.57
C ILE A 59 -6.50 10.14 -11.43
N GLN A 60 -5.76 11.19 -11.07
CA GLN A 60 -5.64 12.37 -11.92
C GLN A 60 -4.93 12.04 -13.24
N ALA A 61 -3.81 11.31 -13.20
CA ALA A 61 -3.10 10.89 -14.41
C ALA A 61 -3.99 10.03 -15.34
N LEU A 62 -4.86 9.19 -14.79
CA LEU A 62 -5.85 8.41 -15.56
C LEU A 62 -6.82 9.33 -16.32
N SER A 63 -7.33 10.38 -15.66
CA SER A 63 -8.19 11.36 -16.34
C SER A 63 -7.45 12.17 -17.42
N THR A 64 -6.16 12.45 -17.22
CA THR A 64 -5.32 13.09 -18.24
C THR A 64 -5.04 12.15 -19.41
N LEU A 65 -4.96 10.84 -19.15
CA LEU A 65 -4.79 9.81 -20.17
C LEU A 65 -6.06 9.64 -21.01
N GLU A 66 -7.25 9.72 -20.40
CA GLU A 66 -8.53 9.70 -21.12
C GLU A 66 -8.65 10.85 -22.13
N ALA A 67 -8.12 12.03 -21.79
CA ALA A 67 -8.11 13.20 -22.68
C ALA A 67 -7.09 13.09 -23.83
N GLN A 68 -6.12 12.20 -23.74
CA GLN A 68 -5.08 12.01 -24.75
C GLN A 68 -5.48 10.89 -25.71
N ASN A 69 -5.45 11.19 -27.01
CA ASN A 69 -5.70 10.21 -28.05
C ASN A 69 -4.37 9.75 -28.66
N SER A 70 -3.61 8.98 -27.87
CA SER A 70 -2.30 8.45 -28.27
C SER A 70 -2.44 7.03 -28.80
N GLU A 71 -1.64 6.66 -29.80
CA GLU A 71 -1.57 5.29 -30.32
C GLU A 71 -1.11 4.28 -29.24
N GLN A 72 -0.30 4.76 -28.29
CA GLN A 72 0.23 3.98 -27.17
C GLN A 72 -0.66 4.02 -25.91
N TRP A 73 -1.87 4.58 -26.00
CA TRP A 73 -2.77 4.80 -24.87
C TRP A 73 -3.01 3.53 -24.04
N LEU A 74 -3.15 2.38 -24.69
CA LEU A 74 -3.38 1.09 -24.02
C LEU A 74 -2.16 0.66 -23.17
N THR A 75 -0.97 0.82 -23.72
CA THR A 75 0.29 0.54 -23.02
C THR A 75 0.50 1.50 -21.86
N ASP A 76 0.20 2.79 -22.07
CA ASP A 76 0.28 3.81 -21.03
C ASP A 76 -0.70 3.52 -19.88
N LEU A 77 -1.91 3.05 -20.19
CA LEU A 77 -2.89 2.63 -19.20
C LEU A 77 -2.35 1.47 -18.35
N PHE A 78 -1.79 0.42 -18.96
CA PHE A 78 -1.21 -0.70 -18.21
C PHE A 78 0.01 -0.28 -17.38
N ASN A 79 0.86 0.58 -17.92
CA ASN A 79 1.99 1.15 -17.19
C ASN A 79 1.52 1.96 -15.97
N LEU A 80 0.41 2.70 -16.10
CA LEU A 80 -0.19 3.42 -14.98
C LEU A 80 -0.69 2.45 -13.90
N VAL A 81 -1.36 1.36 -14.29
CA VAL A 81 -1.79 0.30 -13.36
C VAL A 81 -0.60 -0.30 -12.63
N ARG A 82 0.49 -0.65 -13.33
CA ARG A 82 1.70 -1.19 -12.68
C ARG A 82 2.36 -0.20 -11.74
N ARG A 83 2.47 1.08 -12.11
CA ARG A 83 3.01 2.13 -11.24
C ARG A 83 2.16 2.27 -9.97
N LEU A 84 0.84 2.13 -10.09
CA LEU A 84 -0.08 2.12 -8.97
C LEU A 84 0.09 0.89 -8.08
N CYS A 85 0.08 -0.31 -8.67
CA CYS A 85 0.30 -1.56 -7.95
C CYS A 85 1.64 -1.51 -7.19
N ARG A 86 2.72 -1.06 -7.82
CA ARG A 86 4.05 -0.93 -7.19
C ARG A 86 4.04 0.00 -5.99
N ALA A 87 3.29 1.09 -6.05
CA ALA A 87 3.20 2.06 -4.96
C ALA A 87 2.43 1.49 -3.74
N GLU A 88 1.48 0.58 -3.99
CA GLU A 88 0.69 -0.07 -2.95
C GLU A 88 1.38 -1.32 -2.39
N ASP A 89 1.87 -2.20 -3.26
CA ASP A 89 2.62 -3.41 -2.94
C ASP A 89 3.82 -3.61 -3.90
N PRO A 90 5.07 -3.45 -3.42
CA PRO A 90 6.25 -3.66 -4.25
C PRO A 90 6.50 -5.14 -4.61
N LEU A 91 5.86 -6.09 -3.91
CA LEU A 91 5.96 -7.53 -4.17
C LEU A 91 4.76 -8.08 -4.98
N SER A 92 3.96 -7.18 -5.54
CA SER A 92 2.80 -7.50 -6.37
C SER A 92 3.16 -8.39 -7.58
N PRO A 93 2.41 -9.47 -7.83
CA PRO A 93 2.59 -10.30 -9.03
C PRO A 93 2.27 -9.56 -10.35
N VAL A 94 1.44 -8.50 -10.31
CA VAL A 94 1.13 -7.65 -11.49
C VAL A 94 2.40 -7.01 -12.08
N LEU A 95 3.45 -6.84 -11.28
CA LEU A 95 4.70 -6.22 -11.73
C LEU A 95 5.52 -7.12 -12.66
N SER A 96 5.38 -8.45 -12.54
CA SER A 96 6.06 -9.43 -13.39
C SER A 96 5.22 -9.87 -14.59
N GLU A 97 3.93 -9.54 -14.62
CA GLU A 97 3.00 -10.00 -15.64
C GLU A 97 3.07 -9.20 -16.93
N GLY A 98 2.91 -9.91 -18.06
CA GLY A 98 2.67 -9.32 -19.37
C GLY A 98 1.37 -8.51 -19.42
N ASN A 99 1.25 -7.66 -20.45
CA ASN A 99 0.06 -6.83 -20.64
C ASN A 99 -1.22 -7.67 -20.93
N ASP A 100 -1.06 -8.82 -21.57
CA ASP A 100 -2.11 -9.81 -21.80
C ASP A 100 -2.55 -10.53 -20.53
N GLN A 101 -1.60 -10.97 -19.70
CA GLN A 101 -1.88 -11.59 -18.40
C GLN A 101 -2.59 -10.60 -17.47
N LEU A 102 -2.20 -9.33 -17.52
CA LEU A 102 -2.89 -8.26 -16.81
C LEU A 102 -4.34 -8.08 -17.28
N LEU A 103 -4.60 -8.19 -18.59
CA LEU A 103 -5.97 -8.16 -19.13
C LEU A 103 -6.81 -9.34 -18.62
N ASP A 104 -6.22 -10.54 -18.59
CA ASP A 104 -6.90 -11.73 -18.08
C ASP A 104 -7.24 -11.59 -16.61
N ARG A 105 -6.31 -11.07 -15.81
CA ARG A 105 -6.54 -10.76 -14.40
C ARG A 105 -7.64 -9.70 -14.21
N LEU A 106 -7.64 -8.65 -15.03
CA LEU A 106 -8.68 -7.61 -14.98
C LEU A 106 -10.05 -8.20 -15.31
N ASP A 107 -10.13 -9.07 -16.32
CA ASP A 107 -11.36 -9.74 -16.70
C ASP A 107 -11.83 -10.71 -15.62
N GLU A 108 -10.93 -11.53 -15.06
CA GLU A 108 -11.20 -12.43 -13.94
C GLU A 108 -11.72 -11.66 -12.72
N HIS A 109 -11.07 -10.56 -12.35
CA HIS A 109 -11.51 -9.71 -11.24
C HIS A 109 -12.87 -9.06 -11.50
N SER A 110 -13.17 -8.75 -12.76
CA SER A 110 -14.48 -8.25 -13.19
C SER A 110 -15.54 -9.36 -13.32
N LYS A 111 -15.20 -10.63 -13.08
CA LYS A 111 -16.05 -11.81 -13.33
C LYS A 111 -16.52 -11.90 -14.79
N GLY A 112 -15.60 -11.67 -15.73
CA GLY A 112 -15.86 -11.67 -17.16
C GLY A 112 -16.67 -10.48 -17.66
N ALA A 113 -16.92 -9.46 -16.83
CA ALA A 113 -17.73 -8.30 -17.22
C ALA A 113 -16.99 -7.42 -18.22
N LEU A 114 -15.67 -7.32 -18.11
CA LEU A 114 -14.83 -6.57 -19.04
C LEU A 114 -14.96 -7.14 -20.46
N GLY A 115 -14.80 -8.44 -20.65
CA GLY A 115 -14.96 -9.10 -21.94
C GLY A 115 -16.35 -8.87 -22.54
N ARG A 116 -17.41 -9.08 -21.74
CA ARG A 116 -18.80 -8.86 -22.19
C ARG A 116 -19.11 -7.40 -22.56
N ASP A 117 -18.55 -6.44 -21.83
CA ASP A 117 -18.72 -5.02 -22.13
C ASP A 117 -17.97 -4.63 -23.41
N LEU A 118 -16.74 -5.11 -23.59
CA LEU A 118 -15.96 -4.89 -24.81
C LEU A 118 -16.67 -5.47 -26.05
N GLU A 119 -17.21 -6.68 -25.95
CA GLU A 119 -17.95 -7.33 -27.04
C GLU A 119 -19.19 -6.52 -27.45
N ARG A 120 -19.92 -5.95 -26.47
CA ARG A 120 -21.03 -5.03 -26.74
C ARG A 120 -20.63 -3.78 -27.51
N HIS A 121 -19.37 -3.37 -27.42
CA HIS A 121 -18.80 -2.23 -28.16
C HIS A 121 -17.93 -2.67 -29.36
N GLY A 122 -18.11 -3.91 -29.83
CA GLY A 122 -17.51 -4.41 -31.08
C GLY A 122 -16.03 -4.77 -30.98
N THR A 123 -15.51 -5.08 -29.80
CA THR A 123 -14.12 -5.54 -29.62
C THR A 123 -14.08 -6.80 -28.78
N SER A 124 -13.35 -7.81 -29.21
CA SER A 124 -13.15 -9.02 -28.42
C SER A 124 -11.95 -8.86 -27.49
N LEU A 125 -12.01 -9.48 -26.32
CA LEU A 125 -10.85 -9.50 -25.41
C LEU A 125 -9.63 -10.13 -26.10
N ALA A 126 -9.86 -11.13 -26.97
CA ALA A 126 -8.81 -11.77 -27.76
C ALA A 126 -8.15 -10.81 -28.77
N SER A 127 -8.92 -9.97 -29.48
CA SER A 127 -8.34 -8.98 -30.40
C SER A 127 -7.57 -7.91 -29.65
N LEU A 128 -8.04 -7.53 -28.45
CA LEU A 128 -7.34 -6.61 -27.57
C LEU A 128 -5.98 -7.17 -27.13
N ARG A 129 -5.91 -8.45 -26.72
CA ARG A 129 -4.65 -9.14 -26.39
C ARG A 129 -3.68 -9.12 -27.56
N GLN A 130 -4.16 -9.35 -28.79
CA GLN A 130 -3.30 -9.28 -29.95
C GLN A 130 -2.79 -7.86 -30.21
N ASN A 131 -3.64 -6.85 -30.04
CA ASN A 131 -3.30 -5.44 -30.25
C ASN A 131 -2.14 -4.97 -29.36
N VAL A 132 -2.07 -5.49 -28.13
CA VAL A 132 -0.98 -5.22 -27.18
C VAL A 132 0.41 -5.62 -27.68
N TYR A 133 0.47 -6.65 -28.54
CA TYR A 133 1.73 -7.18 -29.07
C TYR A 133 2.09 -6.64 -30.46
N GLN A 134 1.23 -5.81 -31.05
CA GLN A 134 1.50 -5.23 -32.37
C GLN A 134 2.51 -4.08 -32.27
N ALA A 135 3.42 -4.00 -33.24
CA ALA A 135 4.41 -2.92 -33.33
C ALA A 135 3.77 -1.54 -33.55
N THR A 136 2.59 -1.51 -34.18
CA THR A 136 1.73 -0.33 -34.37
C THR A 136 0.35 -0.66 -33.82
N PRO A 137 0.07 -0.30 -32.55
CA PRO A 137 -1.21 -0.61 -31.93
C PRO A 137 -2.35 0.09 -32.66
N GLN A 138 -3.45 -0.62 -32.88
CA GLN A 138 -4.67 -0.02 -33.39
C GLN A 138 -5.26 0.92 -32.34
N THR A 139 -5.59 2.15 -32.75
CA THR A 139 -6.24 3.14 -31.91
C THR A 139 -7.63 2.66 -31.50
N LEU A 140 -7.87 2.56 -30.20
CA LEU A 140 -9.18 2.18 -29.67
C LEU A 140 -10.19 3.33 -29.81
N SER A 141 -11.42 2.98 -30.17
CA SER A 141 -12.50 3.95 -30.21
C SER A 141 -12.82 4.48 -28.80
N GLU A 142 -13.29 5.72 -28.72
CA GLU A 142 -13.71 6.39 -27.49
C GLU A 142 -14.61 5.53 -26.57
N PRO A 143 -15.66 4.82 -27.06
CA PRO A 143 -16.48 3.96 -26.19
C PRO A 143 -15.71 2.79 -25.60
N GLN A 144 -14.79 2.17 -26.36
CA GLN A 144 -13.98 1.05 -25.86
C GLN A 144 -13.00 1.52 -24.78
N ARG A 145 -12.37 2.69 -24.97
CA ARG A 145 -11.47 3.30 -23.99
C ARG A 145 -12.18 3.55 -22.65
N ARG A 146 -13.41 4.09 -22.68
CA ARG A 146 -14.21 4.34 -21.47
C ARG A 146 -14.54 3.09 -20.68
N VAL A 147 -14.93 2.02 -21.35
CA VAL A 147 -15.22 0.72 -20.72
C VAL A 147 -13.98 0.20 -19.98
N LEU A 148 -12.83 0.22 -20.65
CA LEU A 148 -11.59 -0.27 -20.08
C LEU A 148 -11.17 0.56 -18.85
N VAL A 149 -11.24 1.89 -18.94
CA VAL A 149 -10.91 2.77 -17.80
C VAL A 149 -11.87 2.56 -16.63
N GLN A 150 -13.16 2.38 -16.88
CA GLN A 150 -14.14 2.13 -15.82
C GLN A 150 -13.81 0.85 -15.05
N HIS A 151 -13.47 -0.23 -15.75
CA HIS A 151 -13.08 -1.50 -15.12
C HIS A 151 -11.75 -1.42 -14.40
N VAL A 152 -10.74 -0.77 -14.99
CA VAL A 152 -9.45 -0.52 -14.33
C VAL A 152 -9.64 0.30 -13.04
N ARG A 153 -10.46 1.35 -13.10
CA ARG A 153 -10.78 2.17 -11.91
C ARG A 153 -11.48 1.36 -10.83
N ARG A 154 -12.36 0.44 -11.21
CA ARG A 154 -13.05 -0.48 -10.29
C ARG A 154 -12.07 -1.47 -9.66
N TYR A 155 -11.21 -2.07 -10.46
CA TYR A 155 -10.14 -2.97 -10.02
C TYR A 155 -9.24 -2.28 -8.99
N LEU A 156 -8.67 -1.12 -9.32
CA LEU A 156 -7.83 -0.33 -8.42
C LEU A 156 -8.56 0.10 -7.13
N LYS A 157 -9.89 0.30 -7.20
CA LYS A 157 -10.68 0.61 -6.00
C LYS A 157 -10.77 -0.58 -5.06
N GLN A 158 -10.90 -1.79 -5.60
CA GLN A 158 -11.03 -3.03 -4.84
C GLN A 158 -9.68 -3.57 -4.32
N THR A 159 -8.60 -3.46 -5.10
CA THR A 159 -7.28 -3.99 -4.73
C THR A 159 -6.54 -3.10 -3.72
N GLY A 160 -6.64 -1.78 -3.83
CA GLY A 160 -5.91 -0.83 -2.97
C GLY A 160 -6.37 -0.73 -1.52
N GLY A 161 -7.35 -1.52 -1.10
CA GLY A 161 -7.69 -1.71 0.31
C GLY A 161 -7.12 -3.00 0.92
N LYS A 162 -6.71 -3.96 0.08
CA LYS A 162 -6.40 -5.34 0.49
C LYS A 162 -4.93 -5.72 0.33
N GLY A 163 -4.12 -4.88 -0.31
CA GLY A 163 -2.73 -5.22 -0.64
C GLY A 163 -2.65 -6.42 -1.60
N GLN A 164 -3.65 -6.57 -2.47
CA GLN A 164 -3.74 -7.63 -3.48
C GLN A 164 -3.53 -7.04 -4.88
N CYS A 165 -2.72 -5.98 -4.94
CA CYS A 165 -2.30 -5.40 -6.21
C CYS A 165 -1.30 -6.31 -6.88
#